data_AF-K1Q5V0-F1
#
_entry.id   AF-K1Q5V0-F1
#
_cell.length_a   1.000
_cell.length_b   1.000
_cell.length_c   1.000
_cell.angle_alpha   90.00
_cell.angle_beta   90.00
_cell.angle_gamma   90.00
#
_symmetry.space_group_name_H-M   'P 1'
#
loop_
_entity.id
_entity.type
_entity.pdbx_description
1 polymer ?
#
loop_
_entity_poly.entity_id
_entity_poly.type
_entity_poly.pdbx_seq_one_letter_code
_entity_poly.pdbx_strand_id
1 'polypeptide(L)'
;MAMGPKDRNRNAPSKNFGGMIGSILQGVLATPKLVVDKKTIEKSWKLMDRVVKLCQHPRMNLRNSPPFILDLLPDTYQHLRLIYNKHDDKLNTLNENDYFRVFIENLMNKCKATIKLFKEGKEKMFDENSHYRRNLTKLSLVFSHMLAELKAIYPNGQFAGDNFRITKSDAAEWWRKSFGDRTIVSWKMFRQTLHEAHPISSPLEAMALKSTIDLTCNDYISVFDFDVFTRLFQPWVNLLRNWNVLAVTHPGYVAFLTYDEVKARLQKYVTKPGSYVFRLSCTRLGQWAIGYVTVEGQILQTIPQNKSLCQALLDGQREGFFKYPDGRSINPDLSFLVQDCEEDHIKVTQEQYELYCEMGSTFQLCKICAENDKDIRIEPCGHLLCTPCLTQWQDSDGQGCPFCRCEIKGTEQVVVDPFNEHHERVKHVEPKRKRCSRHMFEDDIADDVSSSYTA
;
A
#
# COMPACT_ATOMS: atom_id res chain seq x y z
N MET A 1 -73.53 -32.54 -48.00
CA MET A 1 -74.30 -33.65 -47.41
C MET A 1 -73.47 -34.32 -46.33
N ALA A 2 -74.11 -34.60 -45.19
CA ALA A 2 -73.79 -35.61 -44.18
C ALA A 2 -72.46 -35.56 -43.40
N MET A 3 -72.59 -35.16 -42.13
CA MET A 3 -72.22 -35.89 -40.90
C MET A 3 -70.80 -36.48 -40.74
N GLY A 4 -70.12 -36.09 -39.64
CA GLY A 4 -68.95 -36.76 -39.05
C GLY A 4 -69.29 -38.13 -38.42
N PRO A 5 -68.53 -38.72 -37.45
CA PRO A 5 -67.60 -38.09 -36.49
C PRO A 5 -66.36 -38.95 -36.09
N LYS A 6 -65.53 -38.46 -35.14
CA LYS A 6 -64.94 -39.17 -33.96
C LYS A 6 -63.68 -38.44 -33.49
N ASP A 7 -63.73 -37.69 -32.39
CA ASP A 7 -63.61 -38.13 -30.98
C ASP A 7 -62.15 -38.20 -30.47
N ARG A 8 -61.74 -37.17 -29.71
CA ARG A 8 -61.41 -37.27 -28.26
C ARG A 8 -60.63 -36.03 -27.76
N ASN A 9 -61.38 -35.04 -27.23
CA ASN A 9 -61.41 -34.59 -25.82
C ASN A 9 -60.18 -35.01 -24.96
N ARG A 10 -59.48 -34.18 -24.14
CA ARG A 10 -59.92 -33.09 -23.25
C ARG A 10 -58.74 -32.22 -22.75
N ASN A 11 -58.91 -30.90 -22.94
CA ASN A 11 -58.97 -29.83 -21.92
C ASN A 11 -57.83 -29.63 -20.91
N ALA A 12 -57.07 -28.57 -21.15
CA ALA A 12 -56.62 -27.63 -20.13
C ALA A 12 -57.62 -26.45 -20.06
N PRO A 13 -57.97 -25.90 -18.88
CA PRO A 13 -58.64 -24.62 -18.78
C PRO A 13 -57.64 -23.49 -18.45
N SER A 14 -57.92 -22.38 -19.11
CA SER A 14 -57.33 -21.05 -19.06
C SER A 14 -57.38 -20.41 -17.66
N LYS A 15 -56.43 -19.49 -17.41
CA LYS A 15 -56.68 -18.31 -16.58
C LYS A 15 -56.10 -17.06 -17.22
N ASN A 16 -56.97 -16.06 -17.29
CA ASN A 16 -56.78 -14.74 -17.86
C ASN A 16 -55.85 -13.86 -17.01
N PHE A 17 -55.29 -12.90 -17.74
CA PHE A 17 -54.62 -11.66 -17.38
C PHE A 17 -55.22 -10.90 -16.18
N GLY A 18 -54.32 -10.30 -15.39
CA GLY A 18 -54.59 -9.11 -14.59
C GLY A 18 -53.84 -9.09 -13.25
N GLY A 19 -52.73 -8.35 -13.16
CA GLY A 19 -52.10 -8.05 -11.86
C GLY A 19 -50.57 -7.88 -11.88
N MET A 20 -50.07 -6.96 -12.69
CA MET A 20 -48.72 -6.40 -12.53
C MET A 20 -48.80 -5.40 -11.37
N ILE A 21 -48.19 -5.72 -10.22
CA ILE A 21 -47.66 -4.87 -9.14
C ILE A 21 -47.40 -5.80 -7.94
N GLY A 22 -46.13 -6.07 -7.63
CA GLY A 22 -45.75 -6.75 -6.38
C GLY A 22 -44.70 -7.87 -6.49
N SER A 23 -43.52 -7.63 -7.06
CA SER A 23 -42.34 -8.47 -6.76
C SER A 23 -40.99 -7.77 -6.96
N ILE A 24 -40.94 -6.45 -6.77
CA ILE A 24 -39.68 -5.73 -6.58
C ILE A 24 -39.53 -5.52 -5.07
N LEU A 25 -38.98 -6.53 -4.36
CA LEU A 25 -38.35 -6.42 -3.02
C LEU A 25 -38.06 -7.82 -2.44
N GLN A 26 -37.07 -8.51 -3.01
CA GLN A 26 -36.29 -9.55 -2.35
C GLN A 26 -35.00 -9.69 -3.17
N GLY A 27 -33.95 -8.97 -2.83
CA GLY A 27 -33.12 -9.29 -1.68
C GLY A 27 -31.80 -9.85 -2.24
N VAL A 28 -30.84 -8.93 -2.40
CA VAL A 28 -29.44 -9.11 -2.77
C VAL A 28 -28.91 -10.52 -2.47
N LEU A 29 -28.89 -11.40 -3.49
CA LEU A 29 -28.27 -12.72 -3.39
C LEU A 29 -26.76 -12.53 -3.36
N ALA A 30 -26.20 -12.59 -2.14
CA ALA A 30 -24.77 -12.76 -1.94
C ALA A 30 -24.30 -14.01 -2.71
N THR A 31 -23.23 -13.85 -3.50
CA THR A 31 -22.53 -14.97 -4.13
C THR A 31 -22.20 -16.05 -3.08
N PRO A 32 -22.43 -17.34 -3.36
CA PRO A 32 -22.14 -18.39 -2.37
C PRO A 32 -20.66 -18.34 -1.99
N LYS A 33 -20.40 -18.15 -0.68
CA LYS A 33 -19.04 -18.08 -0.14
C LYS A 33 -18.32 -19.40 -0.43
N LEU A 34 -17.11 -19.34 -0.99
CA LEU A 34 -16.28 -20.53 -1.22
C LEU A 34 -16.01 -21.22 0.12
N VAL A 35 -16.29 -22.52 0.19
CA VAL A 35 -15.86 -23.38 1.30
C VAL A 35 -14.51 -23.97 0.91
N VAL A 36 -13.48 -23.68 1.70
CA VAL A 36 -12.13 -24.21 1.54
C VAL A 36 -12.08 -25.58 2.22
N ASP A 37 -12.54 -26.59 1.48
CA ASP A 37 -12.37 -27.99 1.86
C ASP A 37 -11.04 -28.54 1.32
N LYS A 38 -10.64 -29.72 1.82
CA LYS A 38 -9.43 -30.43 1.38
C LYS A 38 -9.38 -30.60 -0.14
N LYS A 39 -10.53 -30.86 -0.78
CA LYS A 39 -10.64 -31.00 -2.24
C LYS A 39 -10.33 -29.69 -2.97
N THR A 40 -10.74 -28.55 -2.44
CA THR A 40 -10.46 -27.23 -3.01
C THR A 40 -8.97 -26.89 -2.94
N ILE A 41 -8.33 -27.19 -1.81
CA ILE A 41 -6.87 -27.03 -1.66
C ILE A 41 -6.12 -27.95 -2.63
N GLU A 42 -6.47 -29.24 -2.70
CA GLU A 42 -5.86 -30.18 -3.66
C GLU A 42 -6.07 -29.75 -5.12
N LYS A 43 -7.24 -29.18 -5.43
CA LYS A 43 -7.54 -28.63 -6.77
C LYS A 43 -6.66 -27.42 -7.07
N SER A 44 -6.39 -26.56 -6.10
CA SER A 44 -5.43 -25.45 -6.26
C SER A 44 -4.03 -25.96 -6.59
N TRP A 45 -3.58 -27.03 -5.92
CA TRP A 45 -2.28 -27.66 -6.19
C TRP A 45 -2.17 -28.21 -7.61
N LYS A 46 -3.19 -28.91 -8.08
CA LYS A 46 -3.24 -29.43 -9.47
C LYS A 46 -3.21 -28.31 -10.51
N LEU A 47 -3.84 -27.17 -10.22
CA LEU A 47 -3.81 -26.01 -11.11
C LEU A 47 -2.42 -25.35 -11.15
N MET A 48 -1.74 -25.22 -10.00
CA MET A 48 -0.37 -24.70 -9.93
C MET A 48 0.61 -25.61 -10.70
N ASP A 49 0.57 -26.92 -10.47
CA ASP A 49 1.41 -27.90 -11.18
C ASP A 49 1.23 -27.80 -12.71
N ARG A 50 -0.01 -27.64 -13.17
CA ARG A 50 -0.29 -27.43 -14.59
C ARG A 50 0.32 -26.15 -15.14
N VAL A 51 0.30 -25.06 -14.38
CA VAL A 51 0.95 -23.80 -14.80
C VAL A 51 2.46 -23.96 -14.86
N VAL A 52 3.06 -24.60 -13.85
CA VAL A 52 4.51 -24.89 -13.82
C VAL A 52 4.92 -25.68 -15.06
N LYS A 53 4.22 -26.77 -15.38
CA LYS A 53 4.49 -27.59 -16.57
C LYS A 53 4.42 -26.81 -17.88
N LEU A 54 3.48 -25.87 -18.01
CA LEU A 54 3.38 -25.00 -19.18
C LEU A 54 4.56 -24.02 -19.27
N CYS A 55 5.01 -23.49 -18.13
CA CYS A 55 6.13 -22.55 -18.05
C CYS A 55 7.50 -23.23 -18.22
N GLN A 56 7.61 -24.52 -17.89
CA GLN A 56 8.82 -25.34 -18.08
C GLN A 56 9.08 -25.74 -19.54
N HIS A 57 8.18 -25.40 -20.47
CA HIS A 57 8.37 -25.73 -21.87
C HIS A 57 9.68 -25.12 -22.40
N PRO A 58 10.60 -25.89 -23.03
CA PRO A 58 11.94 -25.42 -23.39
C PRO A 58 11.96 -24.15 -24.24
N ARG A 59 11.01 -24.02 -25.18
CA ARG A 59 10.83 -22.82 -26.03
C ARG A 59 10.43 -21.55 -25.28
N MET A 60 10.07 -21.63 -23.99
CA MET A 60 9.71 -20.45 -23.22
C MET A 60 10.94 -19.62 -22.84
N ASN A 61 12.14 -20.20 -22.70
CA ASN A 61 13.36 -19.44 -22.35
C ASN A 61 13.13 -18.43 -21.21
N LEU A 62 12.47 -18.85 -20.11
CA LEU A 62 12.26 -17.99 -18.96
C LEU A 62 13.60 -17.72 -18.28
N ARG A 63 13.97 -16.45 -18.15
CA ARG A 63 15.17 -16.04 -17.42
C ARG A 63 14.96 -16.23 -15.93
N ASN A 64 16.01 -16.62 -15.22
CA ASN A 64 16.01 -16.76 -13.77
C ASN A 64 16.13 -15.39 -13.07
N SER A 65 15.25 -14.45 -13.44
CA SER A 65 15.17 -13.10 -12.90
C SER A 65 13.81 -12.92 -12.21
N PRO A 66 13.75 -12.35 -10.99
CA PRO A 66 12.48 -12.08 -10.33
C PRO A 66 11.55 -11.18 -11.17
N PRO A 67 10.25 -11.50 -11.30
CA PRO A 67 9.51 -12.61 -10.68
C PRO A 67 9.63 -13.92 -11.48
N PHE A 68 10.27 -14.93 -10.88
CA PHE A 68 10.47 -16.21 -11.55
C PHE A 68 9.35 -17.20 -11.17
N ILE A 69 8.36 -17.33 -12.05
CA ILE A 69 7.14 -18.13 -11.80
C ILE A 69 7.42 -19.59 -11.43
N LEU A 70 8.52 -20.15 -11.92
CA LEU A 70 8.93 -21.53 -11.66
C LEU A 70 9.40 -21.76 -10.24
N ASP A 71 9.81 -20.71 -9.50
CA ASP A 71 10.11 -20.78 -8.06
C ASP A 71 8.91 -20.32 -7.24
N LEU A 72 8.20 -19.28 -7.69
CA LEU A 72 7.07 -18.68 -6.98
C LEU A 72 5.92 -19.68 -6.72
N LEU A 73 5.57 -20.51 -7.70
CA LEU A 73 4.47 -21.47 -7.55
C LEU A 73 4.83 -22.64 -6.62
N PRO A 74 6.01 -23.28 -6.74
CA PRO A 74 6.48 -24.23 -5.73
C PRO A 74 6.57 -23.64 -4.32
N ASP A 75 7.08 -22.42 -4.17
CA ASP A 75 7.15 -21.75 -2.87
C ASP A 75 5.76 -21.50 -2.28
N THR A 76 4.81 -21.05 -3.11
CA THR A 76 3.41 -20.88 -2.71
C THR A 76 2.80 -22.21 -2.26
N TYR A 77 3.07 -23.29 -3.01
CA TYR A 77 2.63 -24.63 -2.65
C TYR A 77 3.22 -25.09 -1.30
N GLN A 78 4.52 -24.93 -1.09
CA GLN A 78 5.18 -25.30 0.15
C GLN A 78 4.63 -24.52 1.35
N HIS A 79 4.41 -23.22 1.19
CA HIS A 79 3.85 -22.38 2.25
C HIS A 79 2.40 -22.73 2.56
N LEU A 80 1.58 -23.00 1.54
CA LEU A 80 0.21 -23.50 1.73
C LEU A 80 0.20 -24.87 2.43
N ARG A 81 1.14 -25.74 2.11
CA ARG A 81 1.29 -27.04 2.79
C ARG A 81 1.69 -26.85 4.26
N LEU A 82 2.56 -25.89 4.56
CA LEU A 82 2.93 -25.54 5.93
C LEU A 82 1.71 -25.05 6.73
N ILE A 83 0.89 -24.16 6.14
CA ILE A 83 -0.37 -23.69 6.75
C ILE A 83 -1.32 -24.88 6.97
N TYR A 84 -1.52 -25.70 5.94
CA TYR A 84 -2.39 -26.87 6.00
C TYR A 84 -1.96 -27.83 7.13
N ASN A 85 -0.68 -28.18 7.22
CA ASN A 85 -0.16 -29.10 8.23
C ASN A 85 -0.32 -28.56 9.66
N LYS A 86 -0.20 -27.24 9.86
CA LYS A 86 -0.39 -26.62 11.19
C LYS A 86 -1.85 -26.54 11.63
N HIS A 87 -2.78 -26.71 10.69
CA HIS A 87 -4.21 -26.53 10.89
C HIS A 87 -5.03 -27.77 10.46
N ASP A 88 -4.41 -28.94 10.30
CA ASP A 88 -5.07 -30.17 9.79
C ASP A 88 -6.25 -30.57 10.71
N ASP A 89 -6.10 -30.39 12.02
CA ASP A 89 -7.13 -30.66 13.04
C ASP A 89 -8.15 -29.51 13.18
N LYS A 90 -7.91 -28.37 12.53
CA LYS A 90 -8.67 -27.10 12.67
C LYS A 90 -9.07 -26.50 11.32
N LEU A 91 -9.42 -27.35 10.35
CA LEU A 91 -9.90 -26.93 9.03
C LEU A 91 -11.12 -25.98 9.09
N ASN A 92 -11.95 -26.09 10.13
CA ASN A 92 -13.06 -25.16 10.35
C ASN A 92 -12.56 -23.73 10.62
N THR A 93 -11.47 -23.57 11.38
CA THR A 93 -10.86 -22.27 11.66
C THR A 93 -10.26 -21.62 10.42
N LEU A 94 -9.67 -22.41 9.51
CA LEU A 94 -9.23 -21.92 8.20
C LEU A 94 -10.40 -21.48 7.31
N ASN A 95 -11.53 -22.17 7.41
CA ASN A 95 -12.76 -21.81 6.70
C ASN A 95 -13.45 -20.57 7.28
N GLU A 96 -13.31 -20.33 8.58
CA GLU A 96 -13.83 -19.11 9.22
C GLU A 96 -13.00 -17.88 8.82
N ASN A 97 -11.71 -18.07 8.54
CA ASN A 97 -10.83 -16.99 8.11
C ASN A 97 -11.24 -16.43 6.73
N ASP A 98 -11.68 -15.17 6.70
CA ASP A 98 -12.10 -14.50 5.45
C ASP A 98 -10.93 -14.34 4.47
N TYR A 99 -9.74 -13.99 4.97
CA TYR A 99 -8.54 -13.79 4.13
C TYR A 99 -8.14 -15.08 3.41
N PHE A 100 -8.05 -16.20 4.13
CA PHE A 100 -7.62 -17.48 3.54
C PHE A 100 -8.58 -17.95 2.43
N ARG A 101 -9.89 -17.76 2.60
CA ARG A 101 -10.89 -18.08 1.58
C ARG A 101 -10.70 -17.25 0.32
N VAL A 102 -10.59 -15.93 0.47
CA VAL A 102 -10.35 -15.01 -0.66
C VAL A 102 -9.02 -15.34 -1.35
N PHE A 103 -7.98 -15.67 -0.59
CA PHE A 103 -6.67 -16.04 -1.12
C PHE A 103 -6.75 -17.30 -2.00
N ILE A 104 -7.36 -18.38 -1.51
CA ILE A 104 -7.48 -19.64 -2.26
C ILE A 104 -8.33 -19.47 -3.52
N GLU A 105 -9.44 -18.73 -3.43
CA GLU A 105 -10.26 -18.42 -4.59
C GLU A 105 -9.46 -17.64 -5.64
N ASN A 106 -8.74 -16.61 -5.21
CA ASN A 106 -7.91 -15.79 -6.08
C ASN A 106 -6.81 -16.63 -6.75
N LEU A 107 -6.11 -17.47 -5.98
CA LEU A 107 -5.06 -18.35 -6.49
C LEU A 107 -5.59 -19.26 -7.61
N MET A 108 -6.72 -19.91 -7.37
CA MET A 108 -7.34 -20.77 -8.38
C MET A 108 -7.73 -19.98 -9.64
N ASN A 109 -8.27 -18.77 -9.48
CA ASN A 109 -8.67 -17.92 -10.61
C ASN A 109 -7.47 -17.44 -11.41
N LYS A 110 -6.38 -17.02 -10.75
CA LYS A 110 -5.13 -16.63 -11.40
C LYS A 110 -4.47 -17.81 -12.12
N CYS A 111 -4.41 -19.00 -11.52
CA CYS A 111 -3.90 -20.19 -12.22
C CYS A 111 -4.74 -20.53 -13.47
N LYS A 112 -6.08 -20.49 -13.37
CA LYS A 112 -6.97 -20.70 -14.54
C LYS A 112 -6.74 -19.64 -15.62
N ALA A 113 -6.58 -18.38 -15.24
CA ALA A 113 -6.28 -17.29 -16.17
C ALA A 113 -4.95 -17.51 -16.89
N THR A 114 -3.90 -17.93 -16.17
CA THR A 114 -2.62 -18.30 -16.78
C THR A 114 -2.79 -19.46 -17.76
N ILE A 115 -3.48 -20.54 -17.39
CA ILE A 115 -3.75 -21.66 -18.29
C ILE A 115 -4.51 -21.21 -19.55
N LYS A 116 -5.49 -20.31 -19.40
CA LYS A 116 -6.24 -19.74 -20.51
C LYS A 116 -5.34 -18.90 -21.42
N LEU A 117 -4.44 -18.10 -20.86
CA LEU A 117 -3.46 -17.31 -21.60
C LEU A 117 -2.58 -18.19 -22.50
N PHE A 118 -2.08 -19.33 -21.99
CA PHE A 118 -1.31 -20.28 -22.79
C PHE A 118 -2.15 -20.90 -23.92
N LYS A 119 -3.42 -21.21 -23.67
CA LYS A 119 -4.33 -21.76 -24.69
C LYS A 119 -4.63 -20.78 -25.82
N GLU A 120 -4.78 -19.50 -25.50
CA GLU A 120 -5.07 -18.43 -26.48
C GLU A 120 -3.81 -17.98 -27.21
N GLY A 121 -2.69 -17.84 -26.49
CA GLY A 121 -1.42 -17.39 -27.03
C GLY A 121 -0.76 -18.38 -27.99
N LYS A 122 -0.88 -19.70 -27.74
CA LYS A 122 -0.25 -20.77 -28.54
C LYS A 122 1.21 -20.42 -28.86
N GLU A 123 1.57 -20.33 -30.14
CA GLU A 123 2.91 -19.98 -30.61
C GLU A 123 3.37 -18.58 -30.18
N LYS A 124 2.45 -17.63 -30.02
CA LYS A 124 2.76 -16.26 -29.57
C LYS A 124 3.18 -16.18 -28.10
N MET A 125 3.14 -17.29 -27.35
CA MET A 125 3.73 -17.37 -25.99
C MET A 125 5.25 -17.45 -26.02
N PHE A 126 5.80 -17.99 -27.12
CA PHE A 126 7.25 -18.20 -27.29
C PHE A 126 7.96 -16.97 -27.86
N ASP A 127 7.21 -16.01 -28.40
CA ASP A 127 7.75 -14.70 -28.78
C ASP A 127 7.90 -13.81 -27.53
N GLU A 128 9.15 -13.45 -27.22
CA GLU A 128 9.49 -12.63 -26.04
C GLU A 128 8.80 -11.25 -26.05
N ASN A 129 8.54 -10.69 -27.23
CA ASN A 129 7.97 -9.34 -27.37
C ASN A 129 6.44 -9.33 -27.48
N SER A 130 5.82 -10.51 -27.56
CA SER A 130 4.38 -10.68 -27.70
C SER A 130 3.62 -10.14 -26.48
N HIS A 131 2.43 -9.60 -26.72
CA HIS A 131 1.54 -9.16 -25.65
C HIS A 131 1.16 -10.32 -24.70
N TYR A 132 1.09 -11.56 -25.20
CA TYR A 132 0.85 -12.74 -24.37
C TYR A 132 2.00 -12.98 -23.39
N ARG A 133 3.25 -12.79 -23.83
CA ARG A 133 4.43 -12.91 -22.96
C ARG A 133 4.46 -11.81 -21.91
N ARG A 134 4.15 -10.56 -22.29
CA ARG A 134 4.02 -9.44 -21.33
C ARG A 134 2.91 -9.71 -20.29
N ASN A 135 1.79 -10.29 -20.69
CA ASN A 135 0.72 -10.68 -19.77
C ASN A 135 1.16 -11.80 -18.81
N LEU A 136 1.99 -12.75 -19.27
CA LEU A 136 2.59 -13.76 -18.40
C LEU A 136 3.54 -13.12 -17.37
N THR A 137 4.36 -12.14 -17.77
CA THR A 137 5.20 -11.37 -16.84
C THR A 137 4.37 -10.66 -15.78
N LYS A 138 3.27 -10.00 -16.18
CA LYS A 138 2.31 -9.37 -15.25
C LYS A 138 1.71 -10.39 -14.27
N LEU A 139 1.26 -11.55 -14.76
CA LEU A 139 0.75 -12.61 -13.89
C LEU A 139 1.83 -13.14 -12.93
N SER A 140 3.07 -13.22 -13.38
CA SER A 140 4.21 -13.63 -12.53
C SER A 140 4.46 -12.62 -11.41
N LEU A 141 4.36 -11.32 -11.68
CA LEU A 141 4.38 -10.27 -10.65
C LEU A 141 3.22 -10.44 -9.65
N VAL A 142 2.01 -10.69 -10.14
CA VAL A 142 0.84 -10.92 -9.26
C VAL A 142 1.05 -12.14 -8.37
N PHE A 143 1.57 -13.26 -8.89
CA PHE A 143 1.92 -14.43 -8.06
C PHE A 143 2.99 -14.09 -7.01
N SER A 144 3.97 -13.25 -7.37
CA SER A 144 4.98 -12.76 -6.42
C SER A 144 4.34 -11.96 -5.28
N HIS A 145 3.40 -11.06 -5.58
CA HIS A 145 2.68 -10.27 -4.58
C HIS A 145 1.80 -11.15 -3.70
N MET A 146 1.06 -12.10 -4.30
CA MET A 146 0.25 -13.07 -3.55
C MET A 146 1.09 -13.90 -2.59
N LEU A 147 2.25 -14.40 -3.01
CA LEU A 147 3.14 -15.17 -2.14
C LEU A 147 3.67 -14.33 -0.99
N ALA A 148 4.09 -13.09 -1.26
CA ALA A 148 4.60 -12.20 -0.23
C ALA A 148 3.52 -11.83 0.79
N GLU A 149 2.31 -11.52 0.32
CA GLU A 149 1.14 -11.30 1.17
C GLU A 149 0.86 -12.52 2.05
N LEU A 150 0.80 -13.72 1.46
CA LEU A 150 0.56 -14.97 2.20
C LEU A 150 1.62 -15.21 3.27
N LYS A 151 2.90 -14.99 2.97
CA LYS A 151 3.99 -15.11 3.94
C LYS A 151 3.89 -14.08 5.06
N ALA A 152 3.38 -12.88 4.77
CA ALA A 152 3.24 -11.80 5.73
C ALA A 152 2.02 -11.99 6.65
N ILE A 153 0.91 -12.53 6.14
CA ILE A 153 -0.30 -12.83 6.93
C ILE A 153 -0.18 -14.17 7.67
N TYR A 154 0.50 -15.15 7.09
CA TYR A 154 0.80 -16.45 7.70
C TYR A 154 2.31 -16.67 7.92
N PRO A 155 2.97 -15.88 8.78
CA PRO A 155 4.38 -16.11 9.09
C PRO A 155 4.56 -17.51 9.68
N ASN A 156 5.48 -18.29 9.10
CA ASN A 156 5.73 -19.68 9.48
C ASN A 156 4.46 -20.56 9.51
N GLY A 157 3.43 -20.21 8.73
CA GLY A 157 2.17 -20.96 8.64
C GLY A 157 1.19 -20.74 9.80
N GLN A 158 1.41 -19.77 10.68
CA GLN A 158 0.44 -19.36 11.71
C GLN A 158 -0.21 -18.05 11.30
N PHE A 159 -1.52 -17.93 11.50
CA PHE A 159 -2.24 -16.70 11.22
C PHE A 159 -1.77 -15.58 12.17
N ALA A 160 -1.30 -14.47 11.60
CA ALA A 160 -0.89 -13.26 12.32
C ALA A 160 -1.45 -12.00 11.64
N GLY A 161 -2.53 -12.14 10.87
CA GLY A 161 -3.14 -11.03 10.13
C GLY A 161 -3.89 -10.04 11.01
N ASP A 162 -4.27 -10.44 12.22
CA ASP A 162 -4.85 -9.61 13.29
C ASP A 162 -3.79 -8.72 13.95
N ASN A 163 -2.59 -9.27 14.14
CA ASN A 163 -1.44 -8.58 14.74
C ASN A 163 -0.49 -7.98 13.69
N PHE A 164 -0.96 -7.79 12.46
CA PHE A 164 -0.13 -7.24 11.39
C PHE A 164 0.25 -5.80 11.70
N ARG A 165 1.55 -5.51 11.79
CA ARG A 165 2.06 -4.17 12.07
C ARG A 165 2.27 -3.40 10.77
N ILE A 166 1.35 -2.47 10.48
CA ILE A 166 1.54 -1.44 9.45
C ILE A 166 2.75 -0.59 9.83
N THR A 167 3.58 -0.27 8.84
CA THR A 167 4.89 0.36 9.00
C THR A 167 4.75 1.82 9.40
N LYS A 168 3.88 2.58 8.70
CA LYS A 168 3.62 4.00 8.94
C LYS A 168 2.59 4.18 10.05
N SER A 169 2.93 4.95 11.09
CA SER A 169 2.07 5.13 12.28
C SER A 169 0.70 5.73 11.95
N ASP A 170 0.64 6.80 11.16
CA ASP A 170 -0.62 7.47 10.81
C ASP A 170 -1.55 6.53 10.03
N ALA A 171 -0.98 5.78 9.09
CA ALA A 171 -1.70 4.77 8.33
C ALA A 171 -2.20 3.64 9.25
N ALA A 172 -1.38 3.21 10.20
CA ALA A 172 -1.74 2.18 11.18
C ALA A 172 -2.92 2.63 12.07
N GLU A 173 -2.87 3.86 12.56
CA GLU A 173 -3.95 4.43 13.36
C GLU A 173 -5.24 4.55 12.56
N TRP A 174 -5.16 5.04 11.32
CA TRP A 174 -6.31 5.15 10.44
C TRP A 174 -6.95 3.79 10.14
N TRP A 175 -6.14 2.76 9.84
CA TRP A 175 -6.66 1.41 9.58
C TRP A 175 -7.37 0.84 10.80
N ARG A 176 -6.75 0.94 11.99
CA ARG A 176 -7.33 0.47 13.25
C ARG A 176 -8.64 1.18 13.58
N LYS A 177 -8.71 2.51 13.37
CA LYS A 177 -9.93 3.30 13.58
C LYS A 177 -11.05 2.92 12.61
N SER A 178 -10.70 2.64 11.36
CA SER A 178 -11.65 2.40 10.26
C SER A 178 -12.16 0.96 10.19
N PHE A 179 -11.27 0.00 10.44
CA PHE A 179 -11.52 -1.42 10.17
C PHE A 179 -11.20 -2.33 11.37
N GLY A 180 -10.64 -1.81 12.46
CA GLY A 180 -10.21 -2.60 13.62
C GLY A 180 -9.13 -3.62 13.22
N ASP A 181 -9.29 -4.85 13.68
CA ASP A 181 -8.32 -5.95 13.47
C ASP A 181 -8.61 -6.75 12.18
N ARG A 182 -9.38 -6.18 11.23
CA ARG A 182 -9.66 -6.84 9.96
C ARG A 182 -8.41 -6.92 9.10
N THR A 183 -8.08 -8.14 8.66
CA THR A 183 -6.96 -8.39 7.76
C THR A 183 -7.27 -8.02 6.30
N ILE A 184 -8.54 -8.10 5.88
CA ILE A 184 -8.96 -7.85 4.51
C ILE A 184 -10.32 -7.17 4.46
N VAL A 185 -10.49 -6.22 3.53
CA VAL A 185 -11.74 -5.49 3.30
C VAL A 185 -12.06 -5.41 1.82
N SER A 186 -13.35 -5.37 1.46
CA SER A 186 -13.74 -5.20 0.05
C SER A 186 -13.32 -3.82 -0.47
N TRP A 187 -12.93 -3.73 -1.75
CA TRP A 187 -12.59 -2.46 -2.40
C TRP A 187 -13.67 -1.39 -2.20
N LYS A 188 -14.95 -1.76 -2.27
CA LYS A 188 -16.08 -0.83 -2.10
C LYS A 188 -16.04 -0.16 -0.72
N MET A 189 -15.84 -0.96 0.33
CA MET A 189 -15.76 -0.46 1.71
C MET A 189 -14.49 0.36 1.94
N PHE A 190 -13.36 -0.13 1.43
CA PHE A 190 -12.08 0.58 1.52
C PHE A 190 -12.16 1.96 0.86
N ARG A 191 -12.67 2.03 -0.37
CA ARG A 191 -12.83 3.29 -1.12
C ARG A 191 -13.69 4.31 -0.38
N GLN A 192 -14.82 3.88 0.18
CA GLN A 192 -15.73 4.78 0.91
C GLN A 192 -15.03 5.39 2.12
N THR A 193 -14.36 4.56 2.91
CA THR A 193 -13.69 4.99 4.13
C THR A 193 -12.45 5.83 3.82
N LEU A 194 -11.70 5.48 2.78
CA LEU A 194 -10.54 6.26 2.35
C LEU A 194 -10.97 7.64 1.84
N HIS A 195 -12.10 7.75 1.15
CA HIS A 195 -12.62 9.02 0.65
C HIS A 195 -12.88 10.05 1.76
N GLU A 196 -13.24 9.59 2.97
CA GLU A 196 -13.45 10.46 4.13
C GLU A 196 -12.15 11.09 4.65
N ALA A 197 -11.03 10.38 4.54
CA ALA A 197 -9.71 10.88 4.96
C ALA A 197 -8.95 11.57 3.82
N HIS A 198 -9.03 11.02 2.61
CA HIS A 198 -8.40 11.51 1.40
C HIS A 198 -9.44 11.56 0.27
N PRO A 199 -9.97 12.76 -0.04
CA PRO A 199 -10.98 12.91 -1.09
C PRO A 199 -10.52 12.34 -2.43
N ILE A 200 -11.36 11.48 -3.00
CA ILE A 200 -11.18 10.90 -4.35
C ILE A 200 -12.08 11.68 -5.31
N SER A 201 -11.47 12.36 -6.27
CA SER A 201 -12.13 13.36 -7.12
C SER A 201 -13.02 12.74 -8.20
N SER A 202 -12.67 11.55 -8.71
CA SER A 202 -13.42 10.93 -9.82
C SER A 202 -13.51 9.39 -9.77
N PRO A 203 -14.51 8.78 -10.46
CA PRO A 203 -14.58 7.33 -10.61
C PRO A 203 -13.39 6.73 -11.38
N LEU A 204 -12.82 7.48 -12.33
CA LEU A 204 -11.63 7.05 -13.08
C LEU A 204 -10.40 7.04 -12.18
N GLU A 205 -10.24 8.05 -11.33
CA GLU A 205 -9.21 8.08 -10.29
C GLU A 205 -9.36 6.91 -9.33
N ALA A 206 -10.59 6.58 -8.90
CA ALA A 206 -10.84 5.40 -8.08
C ALA A 206 -10.40 4.09 -8.76
N MET A 207 -10.63 3.94 -10.06
CA MET A 207 -10.19 2.76 -10.82
C MET A 207 -8.66 2.69 -10.94
N ALA A 208 -8.00 3.82 -11.19
CA ALA A 208 -6.54 3.90 -11.25
C ALA A 208 -5.92 3.61 -9.87
N LEU A 209 -6.51 4.16 -8.80
CA LEU A 209 -6.09 3.91 -7.43
C LEU A 209 -6.22 2.43 -7.11
N LYS A 210 -7.38 1.82 -7.40
CA LYS A 210 -7.60 0.38 -7.24
C LYS A 210 -6.51 -0.43 -7.92
N SER A 211 -6.18 -0.12 -9.17
CA SER A 211 -5.14 -0.85 -9.92
C SER A 211 -3.73 -0.70 -9.35
N THR A 212 -3.51 0.31 -8.50
CA THR A 212 -2.23 0.55 -7.84
C THR A 212 -2.16 -0.16 -6.48
N ILE A 213 -3.23 -0.12 -5.69
CA ILE A 213 -3.25 -0.71 -4.33
C ILE A 213 -3.62 -2.20 -4.32
N ASP A 214 -4.47 -2.66 -5.23
CA ASP A 214 -4.89 -4.07 -5.33
C ASP A 214 -3.82 -4.90 -6.06
N LEU A 215 -2.73 -5.21 -5.35
CA LEU A 215 -1.56 -5.92 -5.88
C LEU A 215 -1.89 -7.36 -6.28
N THR A 216 -2.84 -7.99 -5.58
CA THR A 216 -3.27 -9.38 -5.83
C THR A 216 -4.40 -9.47 -6.87
N CYS A 217 -4.96 -8.33 -7.28
CA CYS A 217 -6.01 -8.15 -8.27
C CYS A 217 -7.25 -8.99 -7.95
N ASN A 218 -7.78 -8.90 -6.73
CA ASN A 218 -8.90 -9.72 -6.24
C ASN A 218 -10.13 -8.92 -5.81
N ASP A 219 -10.16 -7.60 -6.02
CA ASP A 219 -11.22 -6.68 -5.57
C ASP A 219 -11.31 -6.49 -4.05
N TYR A 220 -10.32 -6.96 -3.31
CA TYR A 220 -10.15 -6.76 -1.88
C TYR A 220 -8.82 -6.05 -1.62
N ILE A 221 -8.76 -5.32 -0.50
CA ILE A 221 -7.55 -4.67 -0.02
C ILE A 221 -7.20 -5.34 1.30
N SER A 222 -6.02 -5.97 1.37
CA SER A 222 -5.49 -6.49 2.62
C SER A 222 -4.75 -5.41 3.41
N VAL A 223 -4.57 -5.65 4.71
CA VAL A 223 -3.71 -4.82 5.57
C VAL A 223 -2.27 -4.76 5.04
N PHE A 224 -1.82 -5.82 4.36
CA PHE A 224 -0.52 -5.88 3.69
C PHE A 224 -0.46 -5.00 2.44
N ASP A 225 -1.47 -5.08 1.56
CA ASP A 225 -1.56 -4.21 0.38
C ASP A 225 -1.56 -2.73 0.78
N PHE A 226 -2.29 -2.41 1.86
CA PHE A 226 -2.35 -1.08 2.43
C PHE A 226 -1.02 -0.61 3.03
N ASP A 227 -0.30 -1.46 3.77
CA ASP A 227 1.06 -1.16 4.25
C ASP A 227 2.01 -0.87 3.10
N VAL A 228 2.01 -1.70 2.06
CA VAL A 228 2.85 -1.50 0.88
C VAL A 228 2.53 -0.16 0.21
N PHE A 229 1.25 0.15 -0.01
CA PHE A 229 0.82 1.39 -0.65
C PHE A 229 1.22 2.64 0.14
N THR A 230 1.00 2.64 1.46
CA THR A 230 1.29 3.79 2.32
C THR A 230 2.78 4.04 2.49
N ARG A 231 3.63 3.00 2.43
CA ARG A 231 5.09 3.15 2.39
C ARG A 231 5.57 3.75 1.07
N LEU A 232 4.95 3.39 -0.06
CA LEU A 232 5.36 3.87 -1.38
C LEU A 232 5.04 5.34 -1.60
N PHE A 233 3.86 5.79 -1.16
CA PHE A 233 3.33 7.13 -1.42
C PHE A 233 3.33 8.03 -0.18
N GLN A 234 4.13 7.69 0.82
CA GLN A 234 4.34 8.50 2.03
C GLN A 234 4.74 9.96 1.72
N PRO A 235 4.42 10.92 2.62
CA PRO A 235 3.71 10.76 3.90
C PRO A 235 2.18 10.58 3.76
N TRP A 236 1.54 10.13 4.85
CA TRP A 236 0.09 9.87 4.89
C TRP A 236 -0.74 11.11 4.56
N VAL A 237 -0.41 12.27 5.13
CA VAL A 237 -1.16 13.53 4.93
C VAL A 237 -1.38 13.86 3.45
N ASN A 238 -0.36 13.61 2.62
CA ASN A 238 -0.37 13.91 1.18
C ASN A 238 -0.50 12.64 0.29
N LEU A 239 -0.97 11.52 0.84
CA LEU A 239 -0.93 10.20 0.21
C LEU A 239 -1.44 10.19 -1.25
N LEU A 240 -2.68 10.64 -1.49
CA LEU A 240 -3.26 10.61 -2.84
C LEU A 240 -2.64 11.66 -3.78
N ARG A 241 -2.15 12.78 -3.24
CA ARG A 241 -1.43 13.79 -4.03
C ARG A 241 -0.09 13.23 -4.51
N ASN A 242 0.66 12.59 -3.62
CA ASN A 242 1.91 11.91 -3.94
C ASN A 242 1.69 10.79 -4.96
N TRP A 243 0.66 9.97 -4.76
CA TRP A 243 0.29 8.93 -5.71
C TRP A 243 -0.05 9.48 -7.09
N ASN A 244 -0.88 10.53 -7.18
CA ASN A 244 -1.23 11.15 -8.46
C ASN A 244 0.02 11.71 -9.16
N VAL A 245 0.88 12.44 -8.45
CA VAL A 245 2.10 12.99 -9.05
C VAL A 245 3.02 11.85 -9.50
N LEU A 246 3.37 10.92 -8.62
CA LEU A 246 4.39 9.90 -8.87
C LEU A 246 3.93 8.77 -9.80
N ALA A 247 2.69 8.29 -9.66
CA ALA A 247 2.22 7.09 -10.38
C ALA A 247 1.31 7.40 -11.58
N VAL A 248 0.60 8.54 -11.57
CA VAL A 248 -0.35 8.88 -12.64
C VAL A 248 0.27 9.84 -13.65
N THR A 249 0.93 10.90 -13.17
CA THR A 249 1.43 11.98 -14.05
C THR A 249 2.92 11.88 -14.39
N HIS A 250 3.73 11.27 -13.51
CA HIS A 250 5.18 11.27 -13.68
C HIS A 250 5.62 10.43 -14.90
N PRO A 251 6.32 11.01 -15.88
CA PRO A 251 6.71 10.30 -17.10
C PRO A 251 7.75 9.20 -16.87
N GLY A 252 8.53 9.31 -15.79
CA GLY A 252 9.51 8.31 -15.39
C GLY A 252 8.92 7.06 -14.70
N TYR A 253 7.64 7.07 -14.31
CA TYR A 253 7.02 5.92 -13.68
C TYR A 253 6.67 4.85 -14.70
N VAL A 254 7.12 3.63 -14.46
CA VAL A 254 6.85 2.47 -15.33
C VAL A 254 6.23 1.34 -14.51
N ALA A 255 4.91 1.17 -14.67
CA ALA A 255 4.14 0.16 -13.95
C ALA A 255 4.41 -1.26 -14.47
N PHE A 256 4.54 -2.23 -13.54
CA PHE A 256 4.70 -3.66 -13.84
C PHE A 256 5.91 -4.03 -14.72
N LEU A 257 7.04 -3.32 -14.58
CA LEU A 257 8.30 -3.72 -15.22
C LEU A 257 9.19 -4.53 -14.28
N THR A 258 9.94 -5.45 -14.85
CA THR A 258 11.01 -6.21 -14.21
C THR A 258 12.36 -5.51 -14.32
N TYR A 259 13.38 -6.05 -13.66
CA TYR A 259 14.76 -5.55 -13.77
C TYR A 259 15.25 -5.56 -15.23
N ASP A 260 14.99 -6.66 -15.93
CA ASP A 260 15.40 -6.85 -17.33
C ASP A 260 14.67 -5.90 -18.28
N GLU A 261 13.37 -5.66 -18.05
CA GLU A 261 12.59 -4.74 -18.89
C GLU A 261 13.01 -3.28 -18.69
N VAL A 262 13.37 -2.88 -17.46
CA VAL A 262 13.95 -1.56 -17.20
C VAL A 262 15.27 -1.41 -17.96
N LYS A 263 16.14 -2.42 -17.91
CA LYS A 263 17.41 -2.42 -18.65
C LYS A 263 17.17 -2.31 -20.16
N ALA A 264 16.27 -3.11 -20.72
CA ALA A 264 15.92 -3.08 -22.14
C ALA A 264 15.31 -1.73 -22.57
N ARG A 265 14.52 -1.08 -21.70
CA ARG A 265 13.93 0.23 -21.96
C ARG A 265 14.99 1.34 -21.99
N LEU A 266 15.86 1.37 -20.97
CA LEU A 266 16.92 2.38 -20.85
C LEU A 266 18.05 2.19 -21.88
N GLN A 267 18.20 0.99 -22.45
CA GLN A 267 19.17 0.73 -23.52
C GLN A 267 19.01 1.67 -24.71
N LYS A 268 17.79 2.16 -24.98
CA LYS A 268 17.48 3.12 -26.04
C LYS A 268 18.06 4.52 -25.78
N TYR A 269 18.36 4.82 -24.52
CA TYR A 269 18.82 6.13 -24.05
C TYR A 269 20.26 6.07 -23.52
N VAL A 270 21.01 5.03 -23.89
CA VAL A 270 22.41 4.84 -23.45
C VAL A 270 23.31 6.02 -23.85
N THR A 271 22.99 6.70 -24.94
CA THR A 271 23.69 7.91 -25.42
C THR A 271 23.26 9.19 -24.73
N LYS A 272 22.29 9.13 -23.80
CA LYS A 272 21.76 10.28 -23.05
C LYS A 272 21.91 10.03 -21.54
N PRO A 273 23.11 10.27 -20.97
CA PRO A 273 23.35 10.16 -19.53
C PRO A 273 22.34 10.96 -18.70
N GLY A 274 21.94 10.40 -17.56
CA GLY A 274 20.92 10.96 -16.69
C GLY A 274 19.48 10.56 -17.08
N SER A 275 19.31 9.72 -18.10
CA SER A 275 18.00 9.13 -18.42
C SER A 275 17.61 8.10 -17.38
N TYR A 276 16.40 8.20 -16.84
CA TYR A 276 15.97 7.35 -15.73
C TYR A 276 14.49 6.94 -15.82
N VAL A 277 14.17 5.82 -15.19
CA VAL A 277 12.80 5.36 -14.94
C VAL A 277 12.74 4.74 -13.55
N PHE A 278 11.57 4.73 -12.92
CA PHE A 278 11.38 4.08 -11.63
C PHE A 278 10.12 3.23 -11.59
N ARG A 279 10.15 2.23 -10.71
CA ARG A 279 9.11 1.23 -10.58
C ARG A 279 9.06 0.68 -9.16
N LEU A 280 8.02 -0.10 -8.90
CA LEU A 280 7.92 -0.92 -7.70
C LEU A 280 9.01 -2.02 -7.71
N SER A 281 9.66 -2.24 -6.58
CA SER A 281 10.58 -3.37 -6.42
C SER A 281 9.78 -4.67 -6.25
N CYS A 282 10.13 -5.69 -7.04
CA CYS A 282 9.49 -7.01 -6.98
C CYS A 282 10.04 -7.87 -5.83
N THR A 283 11.27 -7.62 -5.39
CA THR A 283 11.95 -8.38 -4.32
C THR A 283 11.82 -7.71 -2.97
N ARG A 284 11.60 -6.39 -2.92
CA ARG A 284 11.39 -5.61 -1.69
C ARG A 284 10.10 -4.80 -1.79
N LEU A 285 8.98 -5.42 -1.43
CA LEU A 285 7.67 -4.76 -1.53
C LEU A 285 7.57 -3.58 -0.55
N GLY A 286 6.96 -2.49 -1.04
CA GLY A 286 6.92 -1.21 -0.35
C GLY A 286 8.15 -0.33 -0.58
N GLN A 287 9.08 -0.75 -1.46
CA GLN A 287 10.23 0.05 -1.87
C GLN A 287 10.24 0.30 -3.38
N TRP A 288 10.86 1.41 -3.75
CA TRP A 288 11.06 1.82 -5.14
C TRP A 288 12.38 1.29 -5.69
N ALA A 289 12.42 1.02 -6.99
CA ALA A 289 13.64 0.74 -7.73
C ALA A 289 13.77 1.77 -8.86
N ILE A 290 14.90 2.48 -8.90
CA ILE A 290 15.20 3.52 -9.89
C ILE A 290 16.29 2.99 -10.82
N GLY A 291 16.00 2.88 -12.11
CA GLY A 291 16.99 2.60 -13.13
C GLY A 291 17.44 3.89 -13.80
N TYR A 292 18.75 4.06 -14.01
CA TYR A 292 19.31 5.23 -14.67
C TYR A 292 20.53 4.92 -15.52
N VAL A 293 20.81 5.82 -16.47
CA VAL A 293 21.98 5.77 -17.35
C VAL A 293 23.06 6.68 -16.77
N THR A 294 24.22 6.10 -16.48
CA THR A 294 25.42 6.78 -15.97
C THR A 294 26.13 7.61 -17.04
N VAL A 295 27.10 8.43 -16.64
CA VAL A 295 27.93 9.23 -17.58
C VAL A 295 28.80 8.33 -18.47
N GLU A 296 29.15 7.13 -18.01
CA GLU A 296 29.89 6.11 -18.75
C GLU A 296 28.99 5.31 -19.72
N GLY A 297 27.68 5.59 -19.78
CA GLY A 297 26.74 4.85 -20.62
C GLY A 297 26.38 3.46 -20.06
N GLN A 298 26.61 3.22 -18.77
CA GLN A 298 26.14 2.00 -18.10
C GLN A 298 24.75 2.20 -17.50
N ILE A 299 23.94 1.14 -17.50
CA ILE A 299 22.60 1.14 -16.88
C ILE A 299 22.70 0.50 -15.50
N LEU A 300 22.42 1.28 -14.47
CA LEU A 300 22.39 0.83 -13.07
C LEU A 300 20.97 0.93 -12.52
N GLN A 301 20.66 0.10 -11.53
CA GLN A 301 19.41 0.17 -10.78
C GLN A 301 19.72 0.24 -9.28
N THR A 302 19.10 1.18 -8.58
CA THR A 302 19.26 1.40 -7.15
C THR A 302 17.91 1.37 -6.44
N ILE A 303 17.92 1.03 -5.15
CA ILE A 303 16.75 1.08 -4.28
C ILE A 303 17.05 2.17 -3.24
N PRO A 304 16.33 3.31 -3.24
CA PRO A 304 16.52 4.34 -2.23
C PRO A 304 16.37 3.76 -0.82
N GLN A 305 17.35 4.00 0.04
CA GLN A 305 17.30 3.63 1.45
C GLN A 305 16.93 4.85 2.28
N ASN A 306 16.08 4.65 3.28
CA ASN A 306 15.77 5.61 4.34
C ASN A 306 15.26 7.00 3.85
N LYS A 307 14.72 7.10 2.63
CA LYS A 307 14.21 8.34 2.03
C LYS A 307 12.93 8.08 1.24
N SER A 308 12.07 9.09 1.14
CA SER A 308 10.91 9.05 0.24
C SER A 308 11.37 9.08 -1.22
N LEU A 309 10.53 8.59 -2.14
CA LEU A 309 10.85 8.63 -3.57
C LEU A 309 11.03 10.07 -4.06
N CYS A 310 10.17 11.00 -3.62
CA CYS A 310 10.27 12.42 -3.99
C CYS A 310 11.65 12.98 -3.62
N GLN A 311 12.11 12.73 -2.39
CA GLN A 311 13.42 13.21 -1.94
C GLN A 311 14.55 12.56 -2.73
N ALA A 312 14.48 11.24 -2.96
CA ALA A 312 15.49 10.53 -3.75
C ALA A 312 15.58 11.05 -5.19
N LEU A 313 14.45 11.40 -5.81
CA LEU A 313 14.42 11.98 -7.15
C LEU A 313 14.99 13.39 -7.18
N LEU A 314 14.67 14.24 -6.19
CA LEU A 314 15.21 15.59 -6.07
C LEU A 314 16.73 15.57 -5.80
N ASP A 315 17.20 14.72 -4.89
CA ASP A 315 18.62 14.54 -4.59
C ASP A 315 19.39 14.12 -5.86
N GLY A 316 18.90 13.07 -6.54
CA GLY A 316 19.53 12.61 -7.77
C GLY A 316 19.40 13.57 -8.95
N GLN A 317 18.41 14.47 -8.97
CA GLN A 317 18.37 15.58 -9.92
C GLN A 317 19.47 16.60 -9.63
N ARG A 318 19.69 16.96 -8.35
CA ARG A 318 20.76 17.89 -7.94
C ARG A 318 22.15 17.34 -8.24
N GLU A 319 22.36 16.05 -7.98
CA GLU A 319 23.62 15.34 -8.28
C GLU A 319 23.78 15.05 -9.78
N GLY A 320 22.70 15.15 -10.55
CA GLY A 320 22.70 15.01 -12.00
C GLY A 320 22.53 13.58 -12.52
N PHE A 321 22.18 12.63 -11.66
CA PHE A 321 21.85 11.26 -12.03
C PHE A 321 20.45 11.11 -12.64
N PHE A 322 19.46 11.91 -12.19
CA PHE A 322 18.06 11.80 -12.60
C PHE A 322 17.59 13.06 -13.33
N LYS A 323 17.98 13.20 -14.61
CA LYS A 323 17.69 14.40 -15.42
C LYS A 323 16.55 14.20 -16.43
N TYR A 324 16.49 13.03 -17.05
CA TYR A 324 15.63 12.79 -18.22
C TYR A 324 14.65 11.64 -17.95
N PRO A 325 13.44 11.91 -17.41
CA PRO A 325 12.50 10.86 -17.09
C PRO A 325 12.02 10.18 -18.37
N ASP A 326 12.23 8.88 -18.47
CA ASP A 326 11.97 8.08 -19.67
C ASP A 326 12.59 8.70 -20.95
N GLY A 327 13.77 9.32 -20.80
CA GLY A 327 14.50 9.98 -21.88
C GLY A 327 13.94 11.34 -22.30
N ARG A 328 12.85 11.83 -21.70
CA ARG A 328 12.26 13.14 -22.00
C ARG A 328 13.14 14.28 -21.50
N SER A 329 13.11 15.42 -22.18
CA SER A 329 13.96 16.58 -21.84
C SER A 329 13.41 17.44 -20.69
N ILE A 330 12.15 17.26 -20.32
CA ILE A 330 11.49 18.00 -19.24
C ILE A 330 11.34 17.07 -18.04
N ASN A 331 11.96 17.43 -16.91
CA ASN A 331 11.78 16.76 -15.63
C ASN A 331 10.71 17.51 -14.82
N PRO A 332 9.68 16.83 -14.28
CA PRO A 332 8.74 17.46 -13.35
C PRO A 332 9.46 17.96 -12.10
N ASP A 333 9.11 19.15 -11.63
CA ASP A 333 9.57 19.63 -10.33
C ASP A 333 8.74 18.97 -9.22
N LEU A 334 9.40 18.32 -8.27
CA LEU A 334 8.76 17.64 -7.13
C LEU A 334 8.94 18.41 -5.82
N SER A 335 9.57 19.59 -5.84
CA SER A 335 9.91 20.37 -4.63
C SER A 335 8.68 20.70 -3.79
N PHE A 336 7.54 20.94 -4.45
CA PHE A 336 6.27 21.23 -3.79
C PHE A 336 5.70 20.06 -2.95
N LEU A 337 6.12 18.81 -3.21
CA LEU A 337 5.67 17.65 -2.43
C LEU A 337 6.45 17.48 -1.13
N VAL A 338 7.63 18.10 -1.03
CA VAL A 338 8.51 18.01 0.15
C VAL A 338 8.29 19.20 1.09
N GLN A 339 7.97 20.38 0.55
CA GLN A 339 7.74 21.60 1.35
C GLN A 339 6.52 21.51 2.29
N ASP A 340 5.55 20.65 2.00
CA ASP A 340 4.33 20.49 2.81
C ASP A 340 4.47 19.45 3.95
N CYS A 341 5.68 18.93 4.21
CA CYS A 341 5.92 18.03 5.35
C CYS A 341 6.43 18.85 6.54
N GLU A 342 5.57 19.10 7.53
CA GLU A 342 6.04 19.55 8.85
C GLU A 342 6.96 18.46 9.43
N GLU A 343 8.11 18.84 9.99
CA GLU A 343 9.00 17.91 10.69
C GLU A 343 8.22 17.26 11.84
N ASP A 344 8.28 15.93 11.99
CA ASP A 344 7.57 15.26 13.08
C ASP A 344 8.32 15.55 14.39
N HIS A 345 7.77 16.48 15.18
CA HIS A 345 8.33 16.91 16.46
C HIS A 345 7.92 15.96 17.58
N ILE A 346 8.90 15.20 18.08
CA ILE A 346 8.73 14.35 19.24
C ILE A 346 8.95 15.18 20.49
N LYS A 347 7.88 15.45 21.23
CA LYS A 347 7.95 16.10 22.55
C LYS A 347 8.34 15.08 23.61
N VAL A 348 9.40 15.38 24.35
CA VAL A 348 9.85 14.57 25.49
C VAL A 348 8.87 14.76 26.65
N THR A 349 8.39 13.67 27.24
CA THR A 349 7.51 13.76 28.42
C THR A 349 8.34 14.08 29.68
N GLN A 350 7.69 14.62 30.71
CA GLN A 350 8.35 14.91 32.00
C GLN A 350 8.99 13.65 32.61
N GLU A 351 8.27 12.53 32.63
CA GLU A 351 8.77 11.24 33.15
C GLU A 351 10.00 10.74 32.37
N GLN A 352 10.00 10.89 31.04
CA GLN A 352 11.16 10.54 30.22
C GLN A 352 12.35 11.43 30.57
N TYR A 353 12.13 12.74 30.68
CA TYR A 353 13.19 13.70 31.03
C TYR A 353 13.83 13.36 32.38
N GLU A 354 13.02 13.18 33.44
CA GLU A 354 13.49 12.88 34.79
C GLU A 354 14.33 11.59 34.81
N LEU A 355 13.86 10.52 34.17
CA LEU A 355 14.58 9.24 34.07
C LEU A 355 15.95 9.37 33.38
N TYR A 356 16.04 10.13 32.29
CA TYR A 356 17.31 10.30 31.57
C TYR A 356 18.28 11.20 32.36
N CYS A 357 17.77 12.23 33.03
CA CYS A 357 18.56 13.10 33.92
C CYS A 357 19.19 12.31 35.09
N GLU A 358 18.45 11.39 35.72
CA GLU A 358 18.98 10.52 36.78
C GLU A 358 20.15 9.63 36.31
N MET A 359 20.14 9.23 35.05
CA MET A 359 21.17 8.40 34.43
C MET A 359 22.32 9.21 33.78
N GLY A 360 22.37 10.53 33.96
CA GLY A 360 23.42 11.38 33.40
C GLY A 360 23.39 11.47 31.87
N SER A 361 22.22 11.30 31.26
CA SER A 361 22.02 11.36 29.80
C SER A 361 20.80 12.22 29.48
N THR A 362 20.54 12.48 28.20
CA THR A 362 19.38 13.27 27.77
C THR A 362 18.56 12.50 26.75
N PHE A 363 17.25 12.72 26.66
CA PHE A 363 16.41 11.95 25.74
C PHE A 363 16.80 12.19 24.27
N GLN A 364 17.19 13.41 23.91
CA GLN A 364 17.56 13.80 22.55
C GLN A 364 18.81 13.09 22.04
N LEU A 365 19.78 12.78 22.90
CA LEU A 365 21.02 12.15 22.46
C LEU A 365 20.81 10.69 22.03
N CYS A 366 21.39 10.35 20.88
CA CYS A 366 21.44 9.00 20.36
C CYS A 366 22.15 8.07 21.35
N LYS A 367 21.55 6.92 21.65
CA LYS A 367 22.11 5.96 22.64
C LYS A 367 23.21 5.05 22.10
N ILE A 368 23.58 5.20 20.82
CA ILE A 368 24.67 4.46 20.19
C ILE A 368 25.97 5.26 20.29
N CYS A 369 25.98 6.52 19.82
CA CYS A 369 27.16 7.38 19.90
C CYS A 369 27.21 8.26 21.14
N ALA A 370 26.09 8.54 21.80
CA ALA A 370 25.97 9.51 22.90
C ALA A 370 26.44 10.94 22.57
N GLU A 371 26.64 11.25 21.29
CA GLU A 371 27.18 12.54 20.81
C GLU A 371 26.16 13.32 19.96
N ASN A 372 25.49 12.64 19.03
CA ASN A 372 24.56 13.28 18.11
C ASN A 372 23.12 13.19 18.62
N ASP A 373 22.30 14.20 18.32
CA ASP A 373 20.87 14.14 18.55
C ASP A 373 20.19 13.10 17.65
N LYS A 374 19.11 12.52 18.16
CA LYS A 374 18.24 11.62 17.41
C LYS A 374 17.47 12.42 16.37
N ASP A 375 17.67 12.06 15.12
CA ASP A 375 17.07 12.69 13.95
C ASP A 375 16.24 11.68 13.11
N ILE A 376 16.28 10.39 13.48
CA ILE A 376 15.62 9.34 12.70
C ILE A 376 14.89 8.31 13.57
N ARG A 377 13.67 7.99 13.15
CA ARG A 377 12.82 6.92 13.69
C ARG A 377 12.82 5.73 12.74
N ILE A 378 13.11 4.53 13.26
CA ILE A 378 13.08 3.29 12.49
C ILE A 378 11.68 2.68 12.52
N GLU A 379 11.12 2.39 11.35
CA GLU A 379 9.85 1.70 11.21
C GLU A 379 10.03 0.22 10.79
N PRO A 380 9.20 -0.70 11.32
CA PRO A 380 8.03 -0.43 12.15
C PRO A 380 8.35 -0.24 13.63
N CYS A 381 9.55 -0.62 14.11
CA CYS A 381 9.82 -0.81 15.54
C CYS A 381 9.67 0.44 16.44
N GLY A 382 9.87 1.63 15.90
CA GLY A 382 9.77 2.92 16.59
C GLY A 382 11.07 3.40 17.27
N HIS A 383 12.18 2.66 17.15
CA HIS A 383 13.44 3.06 17.78
C HIS A 383 14.02 4.34 17.17
N LEU A 384 14.54 5.21 18.04
CA LEU A 384 15.12 6.51 17.69
C LEU A 384 16.65 6.47 17.83
N LEU A 385 17.35 6.97 16.82
CA LEU A 385 18.81 7.11 16.78
C LEU A 385 19.20 8.28 15.87
N CYS A 386 20.50 8.51 15.71
CA CYS A 386 21.00 9.48 14.73
C CYS A 386 21.29 8.80 13.37
N THR A 387 21.15 9.56 12.28
CA THR A 387 21.41 9.13 10.91
C THR A 387 22.82 8.56 10.76
N PRO A 388 23.89 9.18 11.29
CA PRO A 388 25.25 8.63 11.18
C PRO A 388 25.39 7.22 11.76
N CYS A 389 24.79 6.95 12.92
CA CYS A 389 24.85 5.61 13.53
C CYS A 389 24.05 4.58 12.74
N LEU A 390 22.90 4.96 12.16
CA LEU A 390 22.14 4.06 11.31
C LEU A 390 22.91 3.72 10.04
N THR A 391 23.50 4.72 9.38
CA THR A 391 24.28 4.53 8.16
C THR A 391 25.49 3.63 8.41
N GLN A 392 26.28 3.92 9.46
CA GLN A 392 27.42 3.07 9.83
C GLN A 392 27.01 1.62 10.12
N TRP A 393 25.89 1.42 10.81
CA TRP A 393 25.34 0.09 11.07
C TRP A 393 25.00 -0.65 9.76
N GLN A 394 24.31 0.02 8.83
CA GLN A 394 23.94 -0.55 7.54
C GLN A 394 25.15 -0.84 6.63
N ASP A 395 26.17 0.02 6.66
CA ASP A 395 27.41 -0.14 5.89
C ASP A 395 28.26 -1.32 6.41
N SER A 396 28.13 -1.66 7.70
CA SER A 396 28.82 -2.79 8.35
C SER A 396 28.09 -4.15 8.18
N ASP A 397 27.24 -4.31 7.17
CA ASP A 397 26.35 -5.46 6.96
C ASP A 397 25.35 -5.72 8.10
N GLY A 398 25.07 -4.71 8.92
CA GLY A 398 24.08 -4.77 9.97
C GLY A 398 22.67 -4.96 9.43
N GLN A 399 22.10 -6.16 9.60
CA GLN A 399 20.72 -6.44 9.21
C GLN A 399 19.74 -6.02 10.32
N GLY A 400 18.77 -5.19 9.98
CA GLY A 400 17.70 -4.77 10.88
C GLY A 400 18.06 -3.63 11.85
N CYS A 401 17.16 -3.33 12.77
CA CYS A 401 17.29 -2.28 13.76
C CYS A 401 18.49 -2.53 14.71
N PRO A 402 19.35 -1.53 15.00
CA PRO A 402 20.47 -1.69 15.94
C PRO A 402 20.07 -2.15 17.34
N PHE A 403 18.85 -1.80 17.79
CA PHE A 403 18.36 -2.11 19.13
C PHE A 403 17.65 -3.45 19.21
N CYS A 404 16.65 -3.69 18.35
CA CYS A 404 15.79 -4.88 18.45
C CYS A 404 15.99 -5.91 17.33
N ARG A 405 16.91 -5.66 16.39
CA ARG A 405 17.17 -6.52 15.22
C ARG A 405 15.97 -6.75 14.29
N CYS A 406 14.83 -6.09 14.52
CA CYS A 406 13.69 -6.16 13.63
C CYS A 406 14.04 -5.62 12.24
N GLU A 407 13.46 -6.20 11.20
CA GLU A 407 13.62 -5.72 9.82
C GLU A 407 13.21 -4.25 9.71
N ILE A 408 14.09 -3.43 9.11
CA ILE A 408 13.81 -2.02 8.84
C ILE A 408 13.02 -1.96 7.53
N LYS A 409 11.73 -1.60 7.62
CA LYS A 409 10.84 -1.47 6.46
C LYS A 409 10.75 -0.04 5.95
N GLY A 410 11.09 0.93 6.80
CA GLY A 410 11.10 2.35 6.50
C GLY A 410 11.80 3.13 7.62
N THR A 411 12.03 4.40 7.35
CA THR A 411 12.50 5.37 8.35
C THR A 411 11.74 6.67 8.18
N GLU A 412 11.76 7.48 9.21
CA GLU A 412 11.16 8.80 9.24
C GLU A 412 12.10 9.78 9.92
N GLN A 413 12.26 10.96 9.31
CA GLN A 413 13.03 12.05 9.89
C GLN A 413 12.20 12.70 10.98
N VAL A 414 12.80 12.89 12.14
CA VAL A 414 12.11 13.40 13.34
C VAL A 414 13.00 14.43 14.02
N VAL A 415 12.38 15.42 14.65
CA VAL A 415 13.09 16.37 15.52
C VAL A 415 12.64 16.11 16.94
N VAL A 416 13.60 15.89 17.84
CA VAL A 416 13.30 15.64 19.25
C VAL A 416 13.42 16.95 20.02
N ASP A 417 12.28 17.53 20.38
CA ASP A 417 12.22 18.79 21.12
C ASP A 417 12.62 18.56 22.58
N PRO A 418 13.63 19.27 23.12
CA PRO A 418 14.00 19.17 24.52
C PRO A 418 12.82 19.50 25.44
N PHE A 419 12.70 18.75 26.54
CA PHE A 419 11.73 19.10 27.58
C PHE A 419 12.07 20.47 28.16
N ASN A 420 11.09 21.38 28.16
CA ASN A 420 11.28 22.76 28.55
C ASN A 420 10.28 23.13 29.66
N GLU A 421 10.71 23.05 30.93
CA GLU A 421 9.85 23.26 32.13
C GLU A 421 9.10 24.60 32.11
N HIS A 422 9.66 25.62 31.47
CA HIS A 422 9.06 26.96 31.38
C HIS A 422 7.83 27.01 30.47
N HIS A 423 7.68 26.11 29.50
CA HIS A 423 6.60 26.16 28.51
C HIS A 423 5.30 25.49 29.01
N GLU A 424 5.40 24.54 29.93
CA GLU A 424 4.27 23.88 30.61
C GLU A 424 3.68 24.78 31.71
N ARG A 425 4.51 25.55 32.44
CA ARG A 425 4.04 26.48 33.48
C ARG A 425 3.19 27.63 32.94
N VAL A 426 3.41 28.06 31.69
CA VAL A 426 2.64 29.16 31.08
C VAL A 426 1.22 28.74 30.67
N LYS A 427 0.98 27.45 30.39
CA LYS A 427 -0.38 26.94 30.12
C LYS A 427 -1.24 26.83 31.38
N HIS A 428 -0.63 26.73 32.56
CA HIS A 428 -1.32 26.64 33.85
C HIS A 428 -1.54 27.98 34.56
N VAL A 429 -1.10 29.09 33.98
CA VAL A 429 -1.39 30.44 34.50
C VAL A 429 -2.36 31.12 33.55
N GLU A 430 -3.66 30.91 33.78
CA GLU A 430 -4.70 31.80 33.25
C GLU A 430 -4.32 33.26 33.55
N PRO A 431 -4.56 34.21 32.62
CA PRO A 431 -4.39 35.61 32.94
C PRO A 431 -5.41 35.97 34.03
N LYS A 432 -4.93 36.22 35.25
CA LYS A 432 -5.73 36.76 36.35
C LYS A 432 -6.51 37.96 35.84
N ARG A 433 -7.82 37.79 35.67
CA ARG A 433 -8.78 38.87 35.46
C ARG A 433 -8.52 39.94 36.52
N LYS A 434 -8.07 41.12 36.12
CA LYS A 434 -8.07 42.31 36.98
C LYS A 434 -9.52 42.57 37.38
N ARG A 435 -9.83 42.29 38.66
CA ARG A 435 -11.06 42.71 39.34
C ARG A 435 -11.09 44.23 39.34
N CYS A 436 -12.04 44.82 38.62
CA CYS A 436 -12.37 46.23 38.76
C CYS A 436 -13.29 46.38 39.98
N SER A 437 -12.83 47.12 40.99
CA SER A 437 -13.57 47.42 42.21
C SER A 437 -14.73 48.38 41.91
N ARG A 438 -15.87 48.12 42.54
CA ARG A 438 -17.14 48.86 42.38
C ARG A 438 -17.38 49.70 43.64
N HIS A 439 -17.61 51.00 43.49
CA HIS A 439 -18.35 51.89 44.40
C HIS A 439 -18.56 53.21 43.64
N MET A 440 -19.65 53.98 43.71
CA MET A 440 -21.11 53.85 43.92
C MET A 440 -21.65 55.32 43.83
N PHE A 441 -22.96 55.49 43.56
CA PHE A 441 -23.78 56.72 43.69
C PHE A 441 -23.60 57.81 42.61
N GLU A 442 -24.60 58.56 42.12
CA GLU A 442 -26.07 58.58 42.26
C GLU A 442 -26.63 59.46 41.11
N ASP A 443 -27.95 59.51 41.00
CA ASP A 443 -28.82 60.11 39.97
C ASP A 443 -28.59 61.61 39.64
N ASP A 444 -28.97 62.04 38.43
CA ASP A 444 -29.98 63.11 38.25
C ASP A 444 -30.34 63.41 36.77
N ILE A 445 -31.58 63.88 36.64
CA ILE A 445 -32.45 64.09 35.47
C ILE A 445 -32.15 65.41 34.74
N ALA A 446 -32.35 65.49 33.42
CA ALA A 446 -33.21 66.47 32.71
C ALA A 446 -32.79 66.78 31.25
N ASP A 447 -33.83 67.08 30.47
CA ASP A 447 -33.92 67.44 29.05
C ASP A 447 -33.00 68.59 28.58
N ASP A 448 -32.63 68.63 27.29
CA ASP A 448 -33.16 69.64 26.35
C ASP A 448 -32.77 69.38 24.88
N VAL A 449 -33.63 69.89 24.01
CA VAL A 449 -33.75 69.84 22.56
C VAL A 449 -32.79 70.81 21.86
N SER A 450 -32.19 70.43 20.71
CA SER A 450 -32.24 71.27 19.49
C SER A 450 -31.58 70.65 18.26
N SER A 451 -32.39 70.56 17.21
CA SER A 451 -32.07 70.55 15.78
C SER A 451 -31.00 71.58 15.36
N SER A 452 -30.14 71.25 14.38
CA SER A 452 -30.03 72.04 13.13
C SER A 452 -28.98 71.51 12.14
N TYR A 453 -29.45 71.24 10.92
CA TYR A 453 -28.93 71.67 9.60
C TYR A 453 -27.45 71.44 9.20
N THR A 454 -27.32 70.65 8.11
CA THR A 454 -26.51 70.87 6.89
C THR A 454 -25.39 71.91 6.89
N ALA A 455 -24.19 71.45 6.49
CA ALA A 455 -23.46 71.98 5.35
C ALA A 455 -22.64 70.85 4.70
#